data_AF-A0A059DR83-F1
#
_entry.id   AF-A0A059DR83-F1
#
_cell.length_a   1.000
_cell.length_b   1.000
_cell.length_c   1.000
_cell.angle_alpha   90.00
_cell.angle_beta   90.00
_cell.angle_gamma   90.00
#
_symmetry.space_group_name_H-M   'P 1'
#
loop_
_entity.id
_entity.type
_entity.pdbx_description
1 polymer ?
#
loop_
_entity_poly.entity_id
_entity_poly.type
_entity_poly.pdbx_seq_one_letter_code
_entity_poly.pdbx_strand_id
1 'polypeptide(L)'
;MSEWLPEIEKTYAVAWPFLKVDNSEDRNEWDLHDLGAWKPGFENEYADPYGESSYPVCDGMGQMLLTVVSLHKPGPKYPTRVFYTRKWIDPDGKVFGASKLRTSVAWAFRNKLKIPEYLLELEMRSGGVVFVEAA
;
A
#
# COMPACT_ATOMS: atom_id res chain seq x y z
N MET A 1 -9.95 8.22 -26.34
CA MET A 1 -9.34 8.82 -25.13
C MET A 1 -7.86 8.47 -25.14
N SER A 2 -6.98 9.44 -24.92
CA SER A 2 -5.53 9.21 -24.83
C SER A 2 -5.21 8.32 -23.62
N GLU A 3 -4.31 7.33 -23.76
CA GLU A 3 -3.84 6.51 -22.64
C GLU A 3 -3.01 7.38 -21.70
N TRP A 4 -3.39 7.48 -20.43
CA TRP A 4 -2.57 8.14 -19.42
C TRP A 4 -1.34 7.28 -19.11
N LEU A 5 -0.15 7.89 -19.10
CA LEU A 5 1.12 7.24 -18.79
C LEU A 5 1.84 8.01 -17.69
N PRO A 6 2.51 7.33 -16.74
CA PRO A 6 3.31 8.00 -15.74
C PRO A 6 4.65 8.46 -16.32
N GLU A 7 5.30 9.39 -15.64
CA GLU A 7 6.63 9.89 -16.03
C GLU A 7 7.71 8.89 -15.60
N ILE A 8 8.71 8.64 -16.46
CA ILE A 8 9.86 7.79 -16.14
C ILE A 8 10.73 8.51 -15.08
N GLU A 9 11.35 7.77 -14.18
CA GLU A 9 12.16 8.23 -13.03
C GLU A 9 11.37 8.97 -11.94
N LYS A 10 10.08 9.26 -12.17
CA LYS A 10 9.22 9.88 -11.16
C LYS A 10 8.84 8.89 -10.07
N THR A 11 8.89 9.37 -8.83
CA THR A 11 8.36 8.68 -7.66
C THR A 11 7.00 9.25 -7.29
N TYR A 12 5.99 8.40 -7.23
CA TYR A 12 4.65 8.74 -6.76
C TYR A 12 4.51 8.25 -5.33
N ALA A 13 4.10 9.14 -4.43
CA ALA A 13 3.75 8.80 -3.06
C ALA A 13 2.22 8.63 -2.94
N VAL A 14 1.78 7.56 -2.29
CA VAL A 14 0.36 7.26 -2.06
C VAL A 14 0.21 7.01 -0.57
N ALA A 15 -0.75 7.64 0.09
CA ALA A 15 -1.07 7.32 1.48
C ALA A 15 -1.38 5.81 1.60
N TRP A 16 -0.94 5.18 2.69
CA TRP A 16 -1.13 3.75 2.86
C TRP A 16 -1.24 3.36 4.33
N PRO A 17 -2.12 2.40 4.68
CA PRO A 17 -2.27 1.95 6.07
C PRO A 17 -1.11 1.07 6.53
N PHE A 18 -0.82 1.11 7.81
CA PHE A 18 0.16 0.26 8.47
C PHE A 18 -0.42 -0.32 9.75
N LEU A 19 0.02 -1.54 10.05
CA LEU A 19 -0.19 -2.21 11.32
C LEU A 19 1.11 -2.19 12.11
N LYS A 20 1.01 -2.05 13.42
CA LYS A 20 2.12 -2.18 14.33
C LYS A 20 2.25 -3.65 14.69
N VAL A 21 3.45 -4.20 14.51
CA VAL A 21 3.70 -5.61 14.85
C VAL A 21 3.81 -5.73 16.36
N ASP A 22 2.73 -6.21 16.99
CA ASP A 22 2.68 -6.57 18.42
C ASP A 22 3.04 -8.05 18.59
N ASN A 23 3.89 -8.34 19.57
CA ASN A 23 4.62 -9.61 19.64
C ASN A 23 4.08 -10.56 20.70
N SER A 24 2.78 -10.87 20.64
CA SER A 24 2.19 -11.76 21.65
C SER A 24 2.17 -13.24 21.26
N GLU A 25 2.20 -13.63 19.97
CA GLU A 25 1.85 -15.02 19.61
C GLU A 25 2.79 -15.81 18.69
N ASP A 26 3.81 -15.23 18.04
CA ASP A 26 4.66 -16.00 17.11
C ASP A 26 6.15 -15.99 17.50
N ARG A 27 6.48 -16.74 18.55
CA ARG A 27 7.86 -17.03 18.94
C ARG A 27 8.43 -18.16 18.07
N ASN A 28 8.76 -17.86 16.83
CA ASN A 28 9.74 -18.66 16.09
C ASN A 28 11.09 -17.94 16.13
N GLU A 29 12.08 -18.60 16.74
CA GLU A 29 13.45 -18.15 16.99
C GLU A 29 14.25 -17.75 15.72
N TRP A 30 13.65 -17.92 14.54
CA TRP A 30 14.23 -17.62 13.24
C TRP A 30 13.67 -16.32 12.60
N ASP A 31 12.63 -15.72 13.17
CA ASP A 31 12.04 -14.46 12.72
C ASP A 31 12.32 -13.37 13.76
N LEU A 32 13.56 -12.89 13.77
CA LEU A 32 13.95 -11.64 14.41
C LEU A 32 13.36 -10.47 13.61
N HIS A 33 12.03 -10.33 13.62
CA HIS A 33 11.38 -9.11 13.19
C HIS A 33 11.45 -8.07 14.31
N ASP A 34 11.93 -6.86 13.97
CA ASP A 34 12.03 -5.70 14.86
C ASP A 34 10.70 -5.51 15.60
N LEU A 35 10.71 -5.81 16.90
CA LEU A 35 9.65 -5.50 17.82
C LEU A 35 9.20 -4.04 17.66
N GLY A 36 7.90 -3.81 17.45
CA GLY A 36 7.36 -2.47 17.23
C GLY A 36 7.59 -1.91 15.82
N ALA A 37 8.05 -2.71 14.87
CA ALA A 37 8.12 -2.30 13.47
C ALA A 37 6.72 -2.17 12.84
N TRP A 38 6.64 -1.28 11.87
CA TRP A 38 5.45 -1.08 11.05
C TRP A 38 5.42 -2.02 9.85
N LYS A 39 4.26 -2.65 9.63
CA LYS A 39 3.97 -3.49 8.48
C LYS A 39 2.95 -2.79 7.58
N PRO A 40 3.20 -2.63 6.26
CA PRO A 40 2.21 -2.06 5.36
C PRO A 40 0.99 -2.97 5.27
N GLY A 41 -0.21 -2.42 5.46
CA GLY A 41 -1.47 -3.16 5.43
C GLY A 41 -2.48 -2.67 6.47
N PHE A 42 -3.58 -3.39 6.51
CA PHE A 42 -4.70 -3.22 7.42
C PHE A 42 -5.20 -4.62 7.80
N GLU A 43 -5.95 -4.71 8.88
CA GLU A 43 -6.66 -5.92 9.31
C GLU A 43 -8.16 -5.67 9.22
N ASN A 44 -8.97 -6.71 9.27
CA ASN A 44 -10.41 -6.55 9.40
C ASN A 44 -10.80 -6.86 10.84
N GLU A 45 -11.50 -5.93 11.48
CA GLU A 45 -12.14 -6.18 12.78
C GLU A 45 -13.63 -6.41 12.58
N TYR A 46 -14.17 -7.33 13.38
CA TYR A 46 -15.59 -7.65 13.33
C TYR A 46 -16.39 -6.61 14.13
N ALA A 47 -17.42 -6.04 13.49
CA ALA A 47 -18.31 -5.07 14.13
C ALA A 47 -19.34 -5.74 15.06
N ASP A 48 -19.52 -7.05 14.95
CA ASP A 48 -20.47 -7.82 15.73
C ASP A 48 -19.88 -9.16 16.21
N PRO A 49 -20.44 -9.76 17.30
CA PRO A 49 -19.94 -11.03 17.86
C PRO A 49 -20.11 -12.25 16.95
N TYR A 50 -20.93 -12.15 15.90
CA TYR A 50 -21.22 -13.23 14.96
C TYR A 50 -20.34 -13.18 13.71
N GLY A 51 -19.58 -12.11 13.52
CA GLY A 51 -18.65 -11.89 12.41
C GLY A 51 -19.34 -11.63 11.07
N GLU A 52 -20.60 -11.19 11.08
CA GLU A 52 -21.37 -10.93 9.85
C GLU A 52 -20.98 -9.60 9.19
N SER A 53 -20.45 -8.66 9.96
CA SER A 53 -19.90 -7.39 9.49
C SER A 53 -18.46 -7.22 9.97
N SER A 54 -17.61 -6.75 9.07
CA SER A 54 -16.22 -6.39 9.39
C SER A 54 -15.81 -5.12 8.68
N TYR A 55 -14.94 -4.34 9.30
CA TYR A 55 -14.41 -3.09 8.76
C TYR A 55 -12.88 -3.11 8.80
N PRO A 56 -12.21 -2.44 7.84
CA PRO A 56 -10.77 -2.40 7.81
C PRO A 56 -10.24 -1.45 8.89
N VAL A 57 -9.22 -1.91 9.62
CA VAL A 57 -8.53 -1.16 10.67
C VAL A 57 -7.03 -1.09 10.43
N CYS A 58 -6.41 0.01 10.87
CA CYS A 58 -4.96 0.15 10.90
C CYS A 58 -4.50 0.78 12.23
N ASP A 59 -3.19 0.74 12.48
CA ASP A 59 -2.57 1.37 13.64
C ASP A 59 -1.95 2.73 13.29
N GLY A 60 -1.69 2.98 12.00
CA GLY A 60 -1.07 4.22 11.53
C GLY A 60 -1.13 4.38 10.01
N MET A 61 -0.96 5.62 9.56
CA MET A 61 -0.86 5.96 8.13
C MET A 61 0.57 6.34 7.77
N GLY A 62 1.07 5.75 6.69
CA GLY A 62 2.35 6.07 6.07
C GLY A 62 2.18 6.25 4.57
N GLN A 63 3.21 5.93 3.80
CA GLN A 63 3.18 6.11 2.35
C GLN A 63 3.75 4.90 1.59
N MET A 64 3.10 4.54 0.49
CA MET A 64 3.65 3.72 -0.57
C MET A 64 4.40 4.61 -1.57
N LEU A 65 5.66 4.28 -1.85
CA LEU A 65 6.46 4.96 -2.86
C LEU A 65 6.58 4.08 -4.10
N LEU A 66 6.13 4.59 -5.25
CA LEU A 66 6.18 3.91 -6.55
C LEU A 66 7.06 4.70 -7.51
N THR A 67 8.28 4.23 -7.74
CA THR A 67 9.23 4.87 -8.66
C THR A 67 9.19 4.19 -10.02
N VAL A 68 8.83 4.93 -11.06
CA VAL A 68 8.77 4.39 -12.43
C VAL A 68 10.18 4.27 -12.99
N VAL A 69 10.52 3.07 -13.45
CA VAL A 69 11.82 2.75 -14.02
C VAL A 69 11.79 2.81 -15.55
N SER A 70 10.73 2.29 -16.17
CA SER A 70 10.59 2.34 -17.62
C SER A 70 9.15 2.12 -18.08
N LEU A 71 8.86 2.57 -19.30
CA LEU A 71 7.63 2.27 -20.02
C LEU A 71 7.96 1.42 -21.24
N HIS A 72 7.14 0.40 -21.51
CA HIS A 72 7.34 -0.47 -22.66
C HIS A 72 6.00 -0.77 -23.35
N LYS A 73 5.95 -0.54 -24.66
CA LYS A 73 4.82 -0.91 -25.52
C LYS A 73 5.25 -2.09 -26.40
N PRO A 74 4.82 -3.34 -26.10
CA PRO A 74 5.24 -4.52 -26.87
C PRO A 74 4.72 -4.56 -28.32
N GLY A 75 3.87 -3.61 -28.71
CA GLY A 75 3.25 -3.53 -30.03
C GLY A 75 1.90 -2.77 -30.00
N PRO A 76 1.27 -2.55 -31.15
CA PRO A 76 0.06 -1.72 -31.26
C PRO A 76 -1.17 -2.34 -30.56
N LYS A 77 -1.23 -3.66 -30.45
CA LYS A 77 -2.37 -4.40 -29.85
C LYS A 77 -2.27 -4.55 -28.32
N TYR A 78 -1.09 -4.38 -27.73
CA TYR A 78 -0.86 -4.70 -26.32
C TYR A 78 -0.85 -3.43 -25.46
N PRO A 79 -1.38 -3.46 -24.22
CA PRO A 79 -1.37 -2.27 -23.36
C PRO A 79 0.07 -1.88 -22.97
N THR A 80 0.29 -0.61 -22.67
CA THR A 80 1.61 -0.14 -22.22
C THR A 80 1.94 -0.76 -20.86
N ARG A 81 3.17 -1.28 -20.71
CA ARG A 81 3.70 -1.82 -19.46
C ARG A 81 4.49 -0.75 -18.72
N VAL A 82 4.27 -0.66 -17.42
CA VAL A 82 5.00 0.21 -16.49
C VAL A 82 5.88 -0.70 -15.64
N PHE A 83 7.18 -0.51 -15.72
CA PHE A 83 8.13 -1.11 -14.80
C PHE A 83 8.42 -0.11 -13.68
N TYR A 84 8.37 -0.56 -12.44
CA TYR A 84 8.52 0.32 -11.28
C TYR A 84 9.11 -0.43 -10.08
N THR A 85 9.73 0.29 -9.15
CA THR A 85 10.07 -0.23 -7.82
C THR A 85 9.05 0.24 -6.80
N ARG A 86 8.94 -0.51 -5.69
CA ARG A 86 8.07 -0.13 -4.57
C ARG A 86 8.84 -0.09 -3.26
N LYS A 87 8.73 1.03 -2.54
CA LYS A 87 9.19 1.22 -1.16
C LYS A 87 8.05 1.75 -0.30
N TRP A 88 8.32 1.90 0.98
CA TRP A 88 7.37 2.37 1.97
C TRP A 88 8.04 3.41 2.86
N ILE A 89 7.25 4.37 3.34
CA ILE A 89 7.56 5.23 4.48
C ILE A 89 6.56 4.82 5.56
N ASP A 90 7.04 4.35 6.70
CA ASP A 90 6.15 4.03 7.82
C ASP A 90 5.61 5.31 8.52
N PRO A 91 4.63 5.17 9.43
CA PRO A 91 4.11 6.30 10.20
C PRO A 91 5.16 7.09 11.00
N ASP A 92 6.30 6.47 11.34
CA ASP A 92 7.41 7.14 12.02
C ASP A 92 8.40 7.82 11.05
N GLY A 93 8.16 7.71 9.74
CA GLY A 93 8.97 8.33 8.68
C GLY A 93 10.15 7.47 8.19
N LYS A 94 10.32 6.24 8.67
CA LYS A 94 11.39 5.34 8.23
C LYS A 94 11.07 4.77 6.85
N VAL A 95 12.04 4.87 5.94
CA VAL A 95 11.95 4.30 4.59
C VAL A 95 12.40 2.84 4.60
N PHE A 96 11.60 1.94 4.04
CA PHE A 96 11.96 0.52 3.93
C PHE A 96 11.37 -0.18 2.70
N GLY A 97 11.75 -1.44 2.51
CA GLY A 97 11.33 -2.28 1.38
C GLY A 97 12.43 -2.48 0.34
N ALA A 98 12.51 -3.71 -0.20
CA ALA A 98 13.49 -4.06 -1.21
C ALA A 98 13.16 -3.41 -2.57
N SER A 99 14.19 -2.96 -3.29
CA SER A 99 14.11 -2.42 -4.65
C SER A 99 13.86 -3.50 -5.71
N LYS A 100 12.90 -4.40 -5.48
CA LYS A 100 12.48 -5.40 -6.47
C LYS A 100 11.76 -4.70 -7.61
N LEU A 101 12.17 -4.98 -8.84
CA LEU A 101 11.49 -4.51 -10.04
C LEU A 101 10.12 -5.19 -10.14
N ARG A 102 9.08 -4.39 -10.36
CA ARG A 102 7.69 -4.82 -10.55
C ARG A 102 7.23 -4.38 -11.92
N THR A 103 6.17 -5.01 -12.42
CA THR A 103 5.53 -4.62 -13.68
C THR A 103 4.02 -4.65 -13.56
N SER A 104 3.35 -3.75 -14.29
CA SER A 104 1.90 -3.78 -14.50
C SER A 104 1.55 -3.10 -15.82
N VAL A 105 0.29 -3.19 -16.24
CA VAL A 105 -0.25 -2.35 -17.32
C VAL A 105 -0.51 -0.93 -16.82
N ALA A 106 -0.51 0.07 -17.72
CA ALA A 106 -0.61 1.49 -17.36
C ALA A 106 -1.86 1.84 -16.55
N TRP A 107 -3.03 1.32 -16.93
CA TRP A 107 -4.27 1.54 -16.17
C TRP A 107 -4.22 0.91 -14.78
N ALA A 108 -3.61 -0.27 -14.64
CA ALA A 108 -3.44 -0.92 -13.34
C ALA A 108 -2.43 -0.18 -12.47
N PHE A 109 -1.40 0.43 -13.06
CA PHE A 109 -0.48 1.31 -12.34
C PHE A 109 -1.20 2.57 -11.86
N ARG A 110 -2.02 3.20 -12.71
CA ARG A 110 -2.82 4.37 -12.33
C ARG A 110 -3.70 4.09 -11.12
N ASN A 111 -4.34 2.91 -11.07
CA ASN A 111 -5.17 2.52 -9.93
C ASN A 111 -4.36 2.31 -8.64
N LYS A 112 -3.05 2.02 -8.73
CA LYS A 112 -2.16 1.94 -7.56
C LYS A 112 -1.77 3.30 -7.01
N LEU A 113 -1.99 4.38 -7.76
CA LEU A 113 -1.74 5.75 -7.30
C LEU A 113 -2.87 6.28 -6.41
N LYS A 114 -3.88 5.46 -6.17
CA LYS A 114 -5.04 5.77 -5.35
C LYS A 114 -5.07 4.84 -4.16
N ILE A 115 -5.63 5.32 -3.05
CA ILE A 115 -6.10 4.40 -2.01
C ILE A 115 -7.28 3.60 -2.60
N PRO A 116 -7.29 2.26 -2.46
CA PRO A 116 -8.43 1.45 -2.84
C PRO A 116 -9.72 1.93 -2.16
N GLU A 117 -10.84 1.87 -2.87
CA GLU A 117 -12.14 2.36 -2.37
C GLU A 117 -12.57 1.69 -1.06
N TYR A 118 -12.27 0.40 -0.90
CA TYR A 118 -12.57 -0.33 0.33
C TYR A 118 -11.74 0.11 1.55
N LEU A 119 -10.78 1.03 1.39
CA LEU A 119 -9.98 1.62 2.48
C LEU A 119 -10.33 3.09 2.72
N LEU A 120 -11.39 3.61 2.09
CA LEU A 120 -11.87 4.98 2.35
C LEU A 120 -12.55 5.11 3.71
N GLU A 121 -13.10 4.01 4.23
CA GLU A 121 -13.74 3.91 5.56
C GLU A 121 -12.81 3.23 6.58
N LEU A 122 -11.50 3.38 6.39
CA LEU A 122 -10.50 2.80 7.28
C LEU A 122 -10.52 3.47 8.65
N GLU A 123 -10.63 2.67 9.71
CA GLU A 123 -10.55 3.14 11.08
C GLU A 123 -9.14 2.96 11.66
N MET A 124 -8.72 3.90 12.51
CA MET A 124 -7.49 3.75 13.31
C MET A 124 -7.84 3.22 14.69
N ARG A 125 -7.13 2.17 15.15
CA ARG A 125 -7.34 1.54 16.48
C ARG A 125 -7.23 2.51 17.67
N SER A 126 -6.58 3.66 17.49
CA SER A 126 -6.55 4.73 18.50
C SER A 126 -7.85 5.56 18.61
N GLY A 127 -8.94 5.12 17.97
CA GLY A 127 -10.27 5.73 18.06
C GLY A 127 -10.51 6.90 17.10
N GLY A 128 -9.68 7.03 16.05
CA GLY A 128 -9.83 8.04 15.01
C GLY A 128 -10.31 7.43 13.69
N VAL A 129 -11.34 8.00 13.07
CA VAL A 129 -11.72 7.67 11.69
C VAL A 129 -10.81 8.45 10.75
N VAL A 130 -10.18 7.79 9.77
CA VAL A 130 -9.35 8.46 8.77
C VAL A 130 -10.19 8.70 7.52
N PHE A 131 -10.53 9.96 7.28
CA PHE A 131 -11.06 10.38 5.99
C PHE A 131 -9.90 10.48 5.00
N VAL A 132 -9.76 9.48 4.13
CA VAL A 132 -8.85 9.56 3.01
C VAL A 132 -9.57 10.29 1.88
N GLU A 133 -9.19 11.52 1.58
CA GLU A 133 -9.73 12.21 0.40
C GLU A 133 -9.32 11.45 -0.87
N ALA A 134 -10.32 11.04 -1.66
CA ALA A 134 -10.11 10.40 -2.94
C ALA A 134 -9.57 11.43 -3.95
N ALA A 135 -8.34 11.23 -4.42
CA ALA A 135 -7.71 12.02 -5.47
C ALA A 135 -8.12 11.60 -6.90
#